data_AF-A0A2P4T106-F1
#
_entry.id   AF-A0A2P4T106-F1
#
_cell.length_a   1.000
_cell.length_b   1.000
_cell.length_c   1.000
_cell.angle_alpha   90.00
_cell.angle_beta   90.00
_cell.angle_gamma   90.00
#
_symmetry.space_group_name_H-M   'P 1'
#
loop_
_entity.id
_entity.type
_entity.pdbx_description
1 polymer ?
#
loop_
_entity_poly.entity_id
_entity_poly.type
_entity_poly.pdbx_seq_one_letter_code
_entity_poly.pdbx_strand_id
1 'polypeptide(L)'
;MCAAAAGRVAAPGGSVRLSEAVPPRRLLPASLLARFTMSDRKAVIKNADMSEDMQQDAVDCATQAMEKYNIEKDIAAYIKKEFDKKYNPTWHCIVGRNFGSYVTHETKHFIYFYLGQVAILLFKSG
;
A
#
# COMPACT_ATOMS: atom_id res chain seq x y z
N MET A 1 25.42 -30.84 35.54
CA MET A 1 25.71 -31.97 34.61
C MET A 1 24.62 -31.91 33.55
N CYS A 2 24.82 -31.66 32.25
CA CYS A 2 25.98 -31.79 31.38
C CYS A 2 26.05 -30.60 30.40
N ALA A 3 27.27 -30.29 29.97
CA ALA A 3 27.60 -29.32 28.94
C ALA A 3 27.29 -29.85 27.53
N ALA A 4 26.91 -28.96 26.60
CA ALA A 4 27.05 -29.21 25.17
C ALA A 4 27.73 -27.99 24.53
N ALA A 5 28.95 -28.21 24.06
CA ALA A 5 29.82 -27.24 23.43
C ALA A 5 29.35 -26.91 22.01
N ALA A 6 29.26 -25.63 21.68
CA ALA A 6 29.14 -25.17 20.30
C ALA A 6 30.53 -24.79 19.78
N GLY A 7 31.10 -25.66 18.94
CA GLY A 7 32.36 -25.43 18.25
C GLY A 7 32.26 -24.25 17.28
N ARG A 8 33.32 -23.44 17.24
CA ARG A 8 33.56 -22.45 16.19
C ARG A 8 34.20 -23.12 14.98
N VAL A 9 33.74 -22.82 13.78
CA VAL A 9 34.56 -22.89 12.57
C VAL A 9 34.48 -21.54 11.87
N ALA A 10 35.64 -20.91 11.69
CA ALA A 10 35.83 -19.68 10.94
C ALA A 10 36.28 -20.03 9.52
N ALA A 11 35.74 -19.35 8.51
CA ALA A 11 36.28 -19.30 7.15
C ALA A 11 36.16 -17.86 6.60
N PRO A 12 37.08 -17.39 5.73
CA PRO A 12 37.27 -15.97 5.42
C PRO A 12 36.64 -15.52 4.08
N GLY A 13 36.08 -14.30 4.05
CA GLY A 13 35.64 -13.52 2.86
C GLY A 13 34.21 -13.82 2.36
N GLY A 14 33.16 -13.09 2.76
CA GLY A 14 32.76 -11.73 2.31
C GLY A 14 31.87 -11.85 1.04
N SER A 15 30.54 -11.71 1.02
CA SER A 15 29.58 -10.93 1.82
C SER A 15 28.42 -11.82 2.30
N VAL A 16 28.22 -11.86 3.61
CA VAL A 16 27.13 -12.55 4.30
C VAL A 16 25.83 -11.77 4.03
N ARG A 17 24.90 -12.32 3.24
CA ARG A 17 23.49 -11.90 3.32
C ARG A 17 22.96 -12.50 4.62
N LEU A 18 22.99 -11.72 5.69
CA LEU A 18 22.36 -12.07 6.96
C LEU A 18 20.89 -12.38 6.68
N SER A 19 20.48 -13.62 6.97
CA SER A 19 19.08 -13.92 7.22
C SER A 19 18.66 -13.02 8.38
N GLU A 20 17.87 -11.99 8.08
CA GLU A 20 17.36 -11.09 9.11
C GLU A 20 16.55 -11.92 10.09
N ALA A 21 17.05 -11.95 11.33
CA ALA A 21 16.43 -12.63 12.44
C ALA A 21 15.03 -12.04 12.66
N VAL A 22 14.01 -12.88 12.53
CA VAL A 22 12.68 -12.58 13.08
C VAL A 22 12.86 -12.39 14.59
N PRO A 23 12.56 -11.20 15.16
CA PRO A 23 12.79 -10.95 16.57
C PRO A 23 11.87 -11.85 17.42
N PRO A 24 12.34 -12.30 18.60
CA PRO A 24 11.57 -13.17 19.47
C PRO A 24 10.34 -12.42 19.98
N ARG A 25 9.18 -13.08 19.89
CA ARG A 25 7.85 -12.61 20.28
C ARG A 25 7.85 -11.94 21.66
N ARG A 26 8.06 -10.63 21.70
CA ARG A 26 7.63 -9.79 22.82
C ARG A 26 6.15 -9.46 22.56
N LEU A 27 5.31 -9.79 23.52
CA LEU A 27 3.87 -9.52 23.49
C LEU A 27 3.66 -8.00 23.33
N LEU A 28 3.39 -7.56 22.11
CA LEU A 28 3.00 -6.19 21.82
C LEU A 28 1.53 -5.98 22.23
N PRO A 29 1.16 -4.78 22.71
CA PRO A 29 -0.22 -4.47 23.05
C PRO A 29 -1.12 -4.57 21.80
N ALA A 30 -2.35 -5.04 21.97
CA ALA A 30 -3.32 -5.29 20.89
C ALA A 30 -3.58 -4.06 19.99
N SER A 31 -3.31 -2.84 20.48
CA SER A 31 -3.43 -1.58 19.73
C SER A 31 -2.37 -1.41 18.62
N LEU A 32 -1.22 -2.07 18.73
CA LEU A 32 -0.17 -2.09 17.68
C LEU A 32 -0.37 -3.24 16.68
N LEU A 33 -1.09 -4.29 17.06
CA LEU A 33 -1.42 -5.41 16.17
C LEU A 33 -2.42 -5.03 15.08
N ALA A 34 -3.21 -3.97 15.28
CA ALA A 34 -4.11 -3.45 14.26
C ALA A 34 -3.40 -2.77 13.07
N ARG A 35 -2.07 -2.59 13.12
CA ARG A 35 -1.31 -1.90 12.07
C ARG A 35 -0.67 -2.81 11.02
N PHE A 36 -0.92 -4.13 11.06
CA PHE A 36 -0.32 -5.04 10.08
C PHE A 36 -1.22 -6.21 9.67
N THR A 37 -2.50 -5.92 9.43
CA THR A 37 -3.34 -6.78 8.56
C THR A 37 -3.60 -6.05 7.24
N MET A 38 -2.55 -5.60 6.56
CA MET A 38 -2.68 -5.28 5.14
C MET A 38 -2.51 -6.60 4.39
N SER A 39 -3.57 -7.02 3.71
CA SER A 39 -3.46 -7.97 2.59
C SER A 39 -2.19 -7.65 1.78
N ASP A 40 -1.35 -8.65 1.48
CA ASP A 40 0.00 -8.56 0.86
C ASP A 40 0.09 -7.88 -0.54
N ARG A 41 -0.86 -7.03 -0.90
CA ARG A 41 -0.88 -6.25 -2.13
C ARG A 41 -0.10 -4.95 -1.92
N LYS A 42 1.22 -5.03 -2.05
CA LYS A 42 2.11 -3.87 -2.01
C LYS A 42 1.69 -2.82 -3.05
N ALA A 43 1.42 -1.60 -2.60
CA ALA A 43 1.19 -0.47 -3.48
C ALA A 43 2.50 0.01 -4.12
N VAL A 44 2.47 0.33 -5.41
CA VAL A 44 3.59 0.92 -6.16
C VAL A 44 3.12 2.24 -6.76
N ILE A 45 3.51 3.34 -6.12
CA ILE A 45 3.20 4.70 -6.59
C ILE A 45 4.04 4.99 -7.83
N LYS A 46 3.38 5.43 -8.91
CA LYS A 46 4.02 5.80 -10.17
C LYS A 46 4.15 7.30 -10.31
N ASN A 47 3.11 8.03 -9.92
CA ASN A 47 3.13 9.48 -9.84
C ASN A 47 2.15 9.95 -8.77
N ALA A 48 2.50 10.99 -8.03
CA ALA A 48 1.64 11.58 -7.02
C ALA A 48 1.94 13.07 -6.90
N ASP A 49 0.90 13.88 -6.97
CA ASP A 49 0.89 15.30 -6.58
C ASP A 49 -0.18 15.46 -5.51
N MET A 50 0.18 15.14 -4.26
CA MET A 50 -0.63 15.27 -3.04
C MET A 50 0.25 14.96 -1.80
N SER A 51 -0.21 15.29 -0.59
CA SER A 51 0.53 15.01 0.66
C SER A 51 0.66 13.51 0.94
N GLU A 52 1.72 13.10 1.65
CA GLU A 52 1.95 11.69 2.01
C GLU A 52 0.78 11.07 2.78
N ASP A 53 0.17 11.83 3.70
CA ASP A 53 -1.02 11.39 4.44
C ASP A 53 -2.19 11.07 3.48
N MET A 54 -2.41 11.91 2.47
CA MET A 54 -3.47 11.68 1.47
C MET A 54 -3.13 10.51 0.54
N GLN A 55 -1.84 10.30 0.23
CA GLN A 55 -1.41 9.13 -0.54
C GLN A 55 -1.68 7.83 0.23
N GLN A 56 -1.37 7.81 1.53
CA GLN A 56 -1.65 6.66 2.38
C GLN A 56 -3.16 6.39 2.46
N ASP A 57 -3.96 7.44 2.65
CA ASP A 57 -5.42 7.35 2.64
C ASP A 57 -5.96 6.78 1.31
N ALA A 58 -5.36 7.12 0.17
CA ALA A 58 -5.73 6.58 -1.13
C ALA A 58 -5.41 5.08 -1.24
N VAL A 59 -4.23 4.67 -0.78
CA VAL A 59 -3.81 3.26 -0.77
C VAL A 59 -4.68 2.42 0.17
N ASP A 60 -4.98 2.93 1.36
CA ASP A 60 -5.82 2.26 2.35
C ASP A 60 -7.25 2.09 1.84
N CYS A 61 -7.81 3.15 1.25
CA CYS A 61 -9.14 3.12 0.66
C CYS A 61 -9.22 2.12 -0.50
N ALA A 62 -8.23 2.11 -1.38
CA ALA A 62 -8.14 1.17 -2.49
C ALA A 62 -7.99 -0.28 -2.00
N THR A 63 -7.19 -0.52 -0.97
CA THR A 63 -7.00 -1.85 -0.38
C THR A 63 -8.33 -2.38 0.16
N GLN A 64 -9.08 -1.56 0.91
CA GLN A 64 -10.40 -1.92 1.41
C GLN A 64 -11.42 -2.15 0.28
N ALA A 65 -11.39 -1.33 -0.77
CA ALA A 65 -12.28 -1.48 -1.92
C ALA A 65 -12.03 -2.82 -2.65
N MET A 66 -10.76 -3.18 -2.81
CA MET A 66 -10.30 -4.42 -3.45
C MET A 66 -10.51 -5.68 -2.60
N GLU A 67 -10.90 -5.54 -1.34
CA GLU A 67 -11.34 -6.65 -0.47
C GLU A 67 -12.86 -6.82 -0.49
N LYS A 68 -13.61 -5.73 -0.67
CA LYS A 68 -15.08 -5.74 -0.67
C LYS A 68 -15.69 -6.03 -2.05
N TYR A 69 -15.00 -5.62 -3.12
CA TYR A 69 -15.54 -5.65 -4.48
C TYR A 69 -14.58 -6.34 -5.44
N ASN A 70 -15.16 -7.07 -6.40
CA ASN A 70 -14.41 -7.77 -7.45
C ASN A 70 -14.54 -7.11 -8.83
N ILE A 71 -15.47 -6.16 -8.99
CA ILE A 71 -15.74 -5.47 -10.26
C ILE A 71 -15.03 -4.12 -10.24
N GLU A 72 -14.20 -3.82 -11.24
CA GLU A 72 -13.38 -2.59 -11.26
C GLU A 72 -14.22 -1.32 -11.15
N LYS A 73 -15.42 -1.33 -11.77
CA LYS A 73 -16.39 -0.24 -11.67
C LYS A 73 -16.81 0.05 -10.22
N ASP A 74 -17.06 -1.00 -9.43
CA ASP A 74 -17.55 -0.85 -8.06
C ASP A 74 -16.42 -0.39 -7.13
N ILE A 75 -15.20 -0.87 -7.39
CA ILE A 75 -13.98 -0.42 -6.71
C ILE A 75 -13.77 1.08 -6.96
N ALA A 76 -13.83 1.52 -8.21
CA ALA A 76 -13.69 2.93 -8.57
C ALA A 76 -14.77 3.81 -7.91
N ALA A 77 -16.01 3.34 -7.92
CA ALA A 77 -17.14 4.04 -7.31
C ALA A 77 -16.98 4.18 -5.79
N TYR A 78 -16.48 3.15 -5.11
CA TYR A 78 -16.20 3.20 -3.67
C TYR A 78 -15.11 4.22 -3.33
N ILE A 79 -13.97 4.16 -4.03
CA ILE A 79 -12.84 5.07 -3.77
C ILE A 79 -13.26 6.52 -4.00
N LYS A 80 -13.92 6.80 -5.13
CA LYS A 80 -14.47 8.13 -5.45
C LYS A 80 -15.38 8.62 -4.33
N LYS A 81 -16.32 7.80 -3.86
CA LYS A 81 -17.31 8.18 -2.85
C LYS A 81 -16.66 8.53 -1.50
N GLU A 82 -15.66 7.76 -1.08
CA GLU A 82 -14.93 8.03 0.18
C GLU A 82 -14.10 9.31 0.07
N PHE A 83 -13.45 9.54 -1.08
CA PHE A 83 -12.69 10.77 -1.31
C PHE A 83 -13.57 12.01 -1.43
N ASP A 84 -14.71 11.94 -2.14
CA ASP A 84 -15.69 13.03 -2.21
C ASP A 84 -16.19 13.42 -0.80
N LYS A 85 -16.37 12.43 0.08
CA LYS A 85 -16.81 12.65 1.46
C LYS A 85 -15.72 13.27 2.34
N LYS A 86 -14.46 12.87 2.16
CA LYS A 86 -13.34 13.26 3.04
C LYS A 86 -12.65 14.56 2.60
N TYR A 87 -12.52 14.80 1.29
CA TYR A 87 -11.73 15.89 0.71
C TYR A 87 -12.56 16.81 -0.19
N ASN A 88 -13.87 16.87 0.05
CA ASN A 88 -14.86 17.58 -0.75
C ASN A 88 -15.10 16.97 -2.14
N PRO A 89 -16.28 17.21 -2.75
CA PRO A 89 -16.65 16.60 -4.02
C PRO A 89 -15.78 16.99 -5.23
N THR A 90 -16.07 16.25 -6.32
CA THR A 90 -15.51 16.28 -7.69
C THR A 90 -14.26 15.44 -7.91
N TRP A 91 -14.14 14.36 -7.15
CA TRP A 91 -13.14 13.32 -7.43
C TRP A 91 -13.55 12.40 -8.58
N HIS A 92 -12.55 11.96 -9.31
CA HIS A 92 -12.66 11.02 -10.42
C HIS A 92 -11.69 9.87 -10.16
N CYS A 93 -12.18 8.64 -10.31
CA CYS A 93 -11.38 7.44 -10.11
C CYS A 93 -11.50 6.53 -11.34
N ILE A 94 -10.36 6.03 -11.83
CA ILE A 94 -10.25 5.07 -12.91
C ILE A 94 -9.48 3.86 -12.38
N VAL A 95 -10.04 2.67 -12.58
CA VAL A 95 -9.47 1.41 -12.12
C VAL A 95 -9.46 0.44 -13.29
N GLY A 96 -8.32 -0.22 -13.53
CA GLY A 96 -8.20 -1.21 -14.59
C GLY A 96 -6.80 -1.78 -14.73
N ARG A 97 -6.69 -2.89 -15.46
CA ARG A 97 -5.39 -3.52 -15.77
C ARG A 97 -4.65 -2.83 -16.92
N ASN A 98 -5.40 -2.32 -17.89
CA ASN A 98 -4.86 -1.73 -19.11
C ASN A 98 -5.67 -0.48 -19.46
N PHE A 99 -5.10 0.70 -19.21
CA PHE A 99 -5.66 1.96 -19.66
C PHE A 99 -4.55 2.99 -19.85
N GLY A 100 -4.81 3.98 -20.70
CA GLY A 100 -4.05 5.21 -20.78
C GLY A 100 -4.97 6.38 -20.42
N SER A 101 -4.42 7.43 -19.82
CA SER A 101 -5.17 8.61 -19.41
C SER A 101 -4.39 9.87 -19.76
N TYR A 102 -5.08 10.86 -20.32
CA TYR A 102 -4.59 12.23 -20.44
C TYR A 102 -5.64 13.14 -19.83
N VAL A 103 -5.41 13.58 -18.59
CA VAL A 103 -6.40 14.32 -17.80
C VAL A 103 -5.80 15.59 -17.23
N THR A 104 -6.56 16.68 -17.33
CA THR A 104 -6.28 17.92 -16.58
C THR A 104 -6.87 17.77 -15.19
N HIS A 105 -6.09 18.09 -14.16
CA HIS A 105 -6.46 17.94 -12.76
C HIS A 105 -6.08 19.18 -11.96
N GLU A 106 -6.74 19.38 -10.82
CA GLU A 106 -6.35 20.38 -9.83
C GLU A 106 -4.97 20.03 -9.23
N THR A 107 -4.14 21.04 -8.97
CA THR A 107 -2.85 20.84 -8.29
C THR A 107 -3.06 20.22 -6.92
N LYS A 108 -2.13 19.35 -6.48
CA LYS A 108 -2.12 18.66 -5.18
C LYS A 108 -3.25 17.65 -4.96
N HIS A 109 -3.98 17.26 -6.01
CA HIS A 109 -5.07 16.29 -5.95
C HIS A 109 -4.96 15.23 -7.04
N PHE A 110 -3.77 14.62 -7.19
CA PHE A 110 -3.53 13.60 -8.21
C PHE A 110 -2.66 12.45 -7.68
N ILE A 111 -3.08 11.21 -7.94
CA ILE A 111 -2.26 10.02 -7.66
C ILE A 111 -2.52 8.92 -8.68
N TYR A 112 -1.44 8.28 -9.12
CA TYR A 112 -1.43 7.13 -9.98
C TYR A 112 -0.53 6.04 -9.40
N PHE A 113 -1.10 4.88 -9.11
CA PHE A 113 -0.40 3.78 -8.47
C PHE A 113 -0.93 2.41 -8.92
N TYR A 114 -0.15 1.38 -8.66
CA TYR A 114 -0.56 -0.01 -8.84
C TYR A 114 -0.79 -0.67 -7.48
N LEU A 115 -1.86 -1.45 -7.38
CA LEU A 115 -2.11 -2.36 -6.27
C LEU A 115 -2.13 -3.80 -6.83
N GLY A 116 -1.01 -4.50 -6.72
CA GLY A 116 -0.81 -5.76 -7.44
C GLY A 116 -0.77 -5.54 -8.96
N GLN A 117 -1.73 -6.13 -9.69
CA GLN A 117 -1.82 -6.01 -11.16
C GLN A 117 -2.82 -4.94 -11.62
N VAL A 118 -3.55 -4.31 -10.69
CA VAL A 118 -4.57 -3.31 -11.01
C VAL A 118 -3.98 -1.93 -10.86
N ALA A 119 -4.10 -1.12 -11.91
CA ALA A 119 -3.73 0.29 -11.87
C ALA A 119 -4.93 1.12 -11.38
N ILE A 120 -4.64 2.11 -10.55
CA ILE A 120 -5.62 3.02 -9.96
C ILE A 120 -5.12 4.43 -10.21
N LEU A 121 -5.98 5.23 -10.83
CA LEU A 121 -5.79 6.65 -11.05
C LEU A 121 -6.90 7.40 -10.33
N LEU A 122 -6.52 8.33 -9.46
CA LEU A 122 -7.45 9.14 -8.68
C LEU A 122 -7.03 10.60 -8.81
N PHE A 123 -7.95 11.45 -9.24
CA PHE A 123 -7.69 12.87 -9.43
C PHE A 123 -8.94 13.70 -9.17
N LYS A 124 -8.75 14.98 -8.89
CA LYS A 124 -9.84 15.95 -8.75
C LYS A 124 -9.82 16.93 -9.93
N SER A 125 -11.01 17.30 -10.41
CA SER A 125 -11.17 18.35 -11.42
C SER A 125 -12.40 19.21 -11.12
N GLY A 126 -12.26 20.52 -11.28
CA GLY A 126 -13.28 21.52 -10.99
C GLY A 126 -12.75 22.93 -11.18
#